data_AF-A0A2E3U3W7-F1
#
_entry.id   AF-A0A2E3U3W7-F1
#
_cell.length_a   1.000
_cell.length_b   1.000
_cell.length_c   1.000
_cell.angle_alpha   90.00
_cell.angle_beta   90.00
_cell.angle_gamma   90.00
#
_symmetry.space_group_name_H-M   'P 1'
#
loop_
_entity.id
_entity.type
_entity.pdbx_description
1 polymer ?
#
loop_
_entity_poly.entity_id
_entity_poly.type
_entity_poly.pdbx_seq_one_letter_code
_entity_poly.pdbx_strand_id
1 'polypeptide(L)'
;MVHLRTRLAAFVRNARGDVPQRLFARKMGVAQSTIMRIENEDQNVTLDTLEQLCKSFHVDIGDLFPPRGSPTAYPSSIRAGRSAPPPMVHDSAAGKGRRSKSGASGTTEKSGKS
;
A
#
# COMPACT_ATOMS: atom_id res chain seq x y z
N MET A 1 13.63 2.86 -11.03
CA MET A 1 12.79 2.56 -9.85
C MET A 1 13.48 3.08 -8.60
N VAL A 2 12.75 3.42 -7.52
CA VAL A 2 13.29 4.13 -6.33
C VAL A 2 13.94 3.24 -5.26
N HIS A 3 13.83 1.90 -5.37
CA HIS A 3 14.53 0.87 -4.58
C HIS A 3 14.66 1.18 -3.06
N LEU A 4 13.54 1.50 -2.41
CA LEU A 4 13.54 1.97 -1.01
C LEU A 4 14.14 0.95 -0.03
N ARG A 5 13.82 -0.34 -0.16
CA ARG A 5 14.33 -1.38 0.74
C ARG A 5 15.86 -1.44 0.72
N THR A 6 16.46 -1.50 -0.47
CA THR A 6 17.91 -1.50 -0.66
C THR A 6 18.58 -0.26 -0.07
N ARG A 7 17.95 0.91 -0.21
CA ARG A 7 18.49 2.18 0.33
C ARG A 7 18.47 2.20 1.86
N LEU A 8 17.36 1.77 2.45
CA LEU A 8 17.24 1.66 3.91
C LEU A 8 18.20 0.61 4.47
N ALA A 9 18.30 -0.56 3.82
CA ALA A 9 19.24 -1.62 4.19
C ALA A 9 20.68 -1.11 4.17
N ALA A 10 21.08 -0.38 3.12
CA ALA A 10 22.40 0.21 3.03
C ALA A 10 22.66 1.22 4.16
N PHE A 11 21.70 2.11 4.45
CA PHE A 11 21.81 3.05 5.56
C PHE A 11 22.01 2.33 6.90
N VAL A 12 21.18 1.33 7.19
CA VAL A 12 21.21 0.59 8.46
C VAL A 12 22.51 -0.20 8.61
N ARG A 13 22.99 -0.86 7.54
CA ARG A 13 24.29 -1.55 7.55
C ARG A 13 25.45 -0.58 7.80
N ASN A 14 25.43 0.59 7.16
CA ASN A 14 26.46 1.62 7.35
C ASN A 14 26.44 2.18 8.78
N ALA A 15 25.25 2.45 9.33
CA ALA A 15 25.08 2.96 10.68
C ALA A 15 25.48 1.91 11.75
N ARG A 16 25.31 0.62 11.44
CA ARG A 16 25.74 -0.47 12.32
C ARG A 16 27.25 -0.71 12.29
N GLY A 17 27.87 -0.62 11.11
CA GLY A 17 29.28 -0.96 10.91
C GLY A 17 29.57 -2.39 11.41
N ASP A 18 30.59 -2.52 12.25
CA ASP A 18 31.04 -3.82 12.80
C ASP A 18 30.27 -4.25 14.06
N VAL A 19 29.32 -3.44 14.54
CA VAL A 19 28.54 -3.79 15.73
C VAL A 19 27.66 -5.01 15.43
N PRO A 20 27.63 -6.05 16.28
CA PRO A 20 26.71 -7.16 16.11
C PRO A 20 25.25 -6.72 16.13
N GLN A 21 24.43 -7.27 15.22
CA GLN A 21 23.01 -6.91 15.06
C GLN A 21 22.23 -6.91 16.38
N ARG A 22 22.50 -7.87 17.28
CA ARG A 22 21.82 -7.95 18.58
C ARG A 22 22.10 -6.76 19.47
N LEU A 23 23.35 -6.29 19.54
CA LEU A 23 23.73 -5.13 20.34
C LEU A 23 23.19 -3.85 19.73
N PHE A 24 23.27 -3.75 18.41
CA PHE A 24 22.73 -2.63 17.66
C PHE A 24 21.21 -2.49 17.84
N ALA A 25 20.47 -3.59 17.72
CA ALA A 25 19.02 -3.62 17.91
C ALA A 25 18.61 -3.18 19.33
N ARG A 26 19.35 -3.62 20.35
CA ARG A 26 19.15 -3.17 21.74
C ARG A 26 19.37 -1.67 21.90
N LYS A 27 20.40 -1.11 21.26
CA LYS A 27 20.67 0.34 21.27
C LYS A 27 19.54 1.12 20.58
N MET A 28 18.98 0.56 19.51
CA MET A 28 17.92 1.18 18.71
C MET A 28 16.51 0.96 19.29
N GLY A 29 16.36 0.15 20.34
CA GLY A 29 15.06 -0.16 20.96
C GLY A 29 14.15 -1.05 20.11
N VAL A 30 14.71 -1.83 19.18
CA VAL A 30 13.96 -2.73 18.28
C VAL A 30 14.39 -4.18 18.46
N ALA A 31 13.57 -5.11 17.96
CA ALA A 31 13.95 -6.52 17.93
C ALA A 31 15.11 -6.77 16.96
N GLN A 32 16.00 -7.71 17.29
CA GLN A 32 17.11 -8.09 16.39
C GLN A 32 16.60 -8.66 15.07
N SER A 33 15.48 -9.38 15.06
CA SER A 33 14.81 -9.84 13.85
C SER A 33 14.39 -8.69 12.93
N THR A 34 13.97 -7.55 13.48
CA THR A 34 13.64 -6.35 12.70
C THR A 34 14.85 -5.80 11.98
N ILE A 35 15.99 -5.65 12.67
CA ILE A 35 17.26 -5.21 12.05
C ILE A 35 17.68 -6.19 10.96
N MET A 36 17.67 -7.49 11.25
CA MET A 36 18.05 -8.52 10.28
C MET A 36 17.18 -8.48 9.01
N ARG A 37 15.85 -8.36 9.15
CA ARG A 37 14.95 -8.33 7.99
C ARG A 37 15.05 -7.02 7.20
N ILE A 38 15.30 -5.89 7.87
CA ILE A 38 15.60 -4.63 7.19
C ILE A 38 16.91 -4.75 6.41
N GLU A 39 17.96 -5.28 7.03
CA GLU A 39 19.25 -5.49 6.35
C GLU A 39 19.14 -6.46 5.19
N ASN A 40 18.26 -7.48 5.24
CA ASN A 40 18.06 -8.42 4.14
C ASN A 40 17.04 -7.96 3.09
N GLU A 41 16.44 -6.78 3.23
CA GLU A 41 15.39 -6.27 2.33
C GLU A 41 14.08 -7.10 2.35
N ASP A 42 13.90 -7.93 3.38
CA ASP A 42 12.81 -8.90 3.53
C ASP A 42 11.58 -8.37 4.28
N GLN A 43 11.63 -7.12 4.75
CA GLN A 43 10.54 -6.50 5.52
C GLN A 43 9.90 -5.32 4.79
N ASN A 44 8.56 -5.31 4.78
CA ASN A 44 7.76 -4.09 4.61
C ASN A 44 7.78 -3.32 5.93
N VAL A 45 8.42 -2.16 5.92
CA VAL A 45 8.60 -1.33 7.11
C VAL A 45 7.42 -0.36 7.20
N THR A 46 6.79 -0.28 8.38
CA THR A 46 5.70 0.68 8.64
C THR A 46 6.26 2.08 8.88
N LEU A 47 5.43 3.12 8.71
CA LEU A 47 5.83 4.49 9.06
C LEU A 47 6.24 4.61 10.53
N ASP A 48 5.55 3.94 11.45
CA ASP A 48 5.92 3.92 12.88
C ASP A 48 7.33 3.38 13.10
N THR A 49 7.71 2.34 12.34
CA THR A 49 9.06 1.78 12.42
C THR A 49 10.08 2.77 11.86
N LEU A 50 9.76 3.48 10.76
CA LEU A 50 10.62 4.53 10.21
C LEU A 50 10.79 5.68 11.20
N GLU A 51 9.71 6.13 11.86
CA GLU A 51 9.79 7.15 12.91
C GLU A 51 10.67 6.69 14.08
N GLN A 52 10.52 5.42 14.49
CA GLN A 52 11.35 4.87 15.56
C GLN A 52 12.83 4.86 15.15
N LEU A 53 13.15 4.49 13.91
CA LEU A 53 14.52 4.56 13.40
C LEU A 53 15.02 6.00 13.38
N CYS A 54 14.24 6.95 12.85
CA CYS A 54 14.58 8.38 12.88
C CYS A 54 14.91 8.87 14.30
N LYS A 55 14.07 8.51 15.28
CA LYS A 55 14.28 8.85 16.70
C LYS A 55 15.55 8.22 17.26
N SER A 56 15.82 6.95 16.95
CA SER A 56 16.98 6.22 17.47
C SER A 56 18.30 6.63 16.83
N PHE A 57 18.28 7.06 15.56
CA PHE A 57 19.46 7.57 14.86
C PHE A 57 19.64 9.09 14.99
N HIS A 58 18.64 9.80 15.51
CA HIS A 58 18.60 11.27 15.55
C HIS A 58 18.74 11.90 14.16
N VAL A 59 18.04 11.33 13.17
CA VAL A 59 18.05 11.79 11.77
C VAL A 59 16.64 12.02 11.25
N ASP A 60 16.50 12.78 10.18
CA ASP A 60 15.21 12.94 9.50
C ASP A 60 14.95 11.80 8.50
N ILE A 61 13.70 11.68 8.06
CA ILE A 61 13.29 10.70 7.05
C ILE A 61 14.08 10.84 5.73
N GLY A 62 14.47 12.06 5.36
CA GLY A 62 15.30 12.31 4.18
C GLY A 62 16.68 11.66 4.27
N ASP A 63 17.25 11.58 5.47
CA ASP A 63 18.59 11.04 5.70
C ASP A 63 18.61 9.51 5.64
N LEU A 64 17.51 8.85 6.00
CA LEU A 64 17.34 7.40 5.84
C LEU A 64 17.41 6.98 4.35
N PHE A 65 17.08 7.90 3.45
CA PHE A 65 17.02 7.67 2.02
C PHE A 65 17.80 8.76 1.26
N PRO A 66 19.15 8.71 1.26
CA PRO A 66 19.97 9.73 0.60
C PRO A 66 19.70 9.78 -0.91
N PRO A 67 19.54 10.98 -1.50
CA PRO A 67 19.14 11.15 -2.90
C PRO A 67 20.19 10.58 -3.86
N ARG A 68 19.74 9.89 -4.91
CA ARG A 68 20.63 9.24 -5.90
C ARG A 68 20.86 10.04 -7.18
N GLY A 69 20.50 11.32 -7.21
CA GLY A 69 20.62 12.19 -8.38
C GLY A 69 19.36 13.00 -8.64
N SER A 70 19.05 13.28 -9.91
CA SER A 70 17.89 14.08 -10.31
C SER A 70 16.56 13.43 -9.91
N PRO A 71 15.52 14.23 -9.60
CA PRO A 71 14.19 13.72 -9.30
C PRO A 71 13.71 12.77 -10.40
N THR A 72 13.25 11.57 -9.99
CA THR A 72 12.61 10.65 -10.94
C THR A 72 11.26 11.24 -11.33
N ALA A 73 11.15 11.71 -12.58
CA ALA A 73 9.87 12.06 -13.18
C ALA A 73 9.09 10.76 -13.42
N TYR A 74 8.11 10.47 -12.57
CA TYR A 74 7.17 9.40 -12.86
C TYR A 74 6.32 9.83 -14.06
N PRO A 75 6.24 9.02 -15.14
CA PRO A 75 5.39 9.37 -16.26
C PRO A 75 3.97 9.56 -15.73
N SER A 76 3.42 10.76 -15.92
CA SER A 76 2.03 11.02 -15.58
C SER A 76 1.17 10.10 -16.43
N SER A 77 0.64 9.03 -15.84
CA SER A 77 -0.25 8.08 -16.54
C SER A 77 -1.62 8.69 -16.89
N ILE A 78 -1.76 10.01 -16.73
CA ILE A 78 -2.96 10.77 -17.06
C ILE A 78 -2.68 11.54 -18.34
N ARG A 79 -3.20 11.02 -19.46
CA ARG A 79 -3.32 11.61 -20.82
C ARG A 79 -2.39 11.09 -21.93
N ALA A 80 -2.21 9.77 -22.02
CA ALA A 80 -2.01 9.15 -23.32
C ALA A 80 -3.18 8.18 -23.59
N GLY A 81 -4.23 8.67 -24.25
CA GLY A 81 -5.16 7.79 -24.98
C GLY A 81 -6.40 7.27 -24.25
N ARG A 82 -7.14 8.09 -23.49
CA ARG A 82 -8.60 7.88 -23.43
C ARG A 82 -9.17 8.41 -24.75
N SER A 83 -9.24 7.56 -25.78
CA SER A 83 -10.33 7.69 -26.74
C SER A 83 -11.62 7.74 -25.93
N ALA A 84 -12.42 8.77 -26.17
CA ALA A 84 -13.72 8.91 -25.52
C ALA A 84 -14.48 7.58 -25.65
N PRO A 85 -15.14 7.07 -24.58
CA PRO A 85 -16.10 5.99 -24.77
C PRO A 85 -17.13 6.46 -25.81
N PRO A 86 -17.53 5.61 -26.77
CA PRO A 86 -18.54 5.99 -27.75
C PRO A 86 -19.82 6.44 -27.01
N PRO A 87 -20.55 7.44 -27.52
CA PRO A 87 -21.79 7.87 -26.91
C PRO A 87 -22.75 6.67 -26.85
N MET A 88 -23.21 6.34 -25.64
CA MET A 88 -24.26 5.34 -25.46
C MET A 88 -25.54 5.88 -26.09
N VAL A 89 -25.83 5.44 -27.31
CA VAL A 89 -27.08 5.71 -27.99
C VAL A 89 -28.17 4.92 -27.28
N HIS A 90 -28.94 5.58 -26.41
CA HIS A 90 -30.22 5.02 -25.96
C HIS A 90 -31.19 5.13 -27.14
N ASP A 91 -31.30 4.06 -27.92
CA ASP A 91 -32.40 3.92 -28.88
C ASP A 91 -33.71 3.80 -28.11
N SER A 92 -34.41 4.94 -28.00
CA SER A 92 -35.78 4.98 -27.52
C SER A 92 -36.70 4.72 -28.70
N ALA A 93 -36.93 3.45 -29.03
CA ALA A 93 -38.03 3.04 -29.89
C ALA A 93 -39.03 2.20 -29.08
N ALA A 94 -40.15 2.83 -28.79
CA ALA A 94 -41.33 2.25 -28.19
C ALA A 94 -41.85 1.03 -28.98
N GLY A 95 -42.21 -0.04 -28.29
CA GLY A 95 -42.87 -1.20 -28.87
C GLY A 95 -43.75 -1.93 -27.86
N LYS A 96 -45.01 -1.49 -27.74
CA LYS A 96 -46.09 -2.08 -26.95
C LYS A 96 -46.29 -3.58 -27.25
N GLY A 97 -46.44 -4.40 -26.22
CA GLY A 97 -47.00 -5.76 -26.29
C GLY A 97 -47.61 -6.19 -24.95
N ARG A 98 -48.92 -6.43 -24.93
CA ARG A 98 -49.80 -6.62 -23.77
C ARG A 98 -49.80 -8.05 -23.18
N ARG A 99 -50.07 -8.11 -21.86
CA ARG A 99 -50.86 -9.10 -21.04
C ARG A 99 -50.39 -10.58 -21.09
N SER A 100 -50.27 -11.31 -19.97
CA SER A 100 -51.32 -11.66 -18.99
C SER A 100 -50.67 -12.32 -17.76
N LYS A 101 -51.06 -11.97 -16.50
CA LYS A 101 -51.85 -12.80 -15.53
C LYS A 101 -51.16 -14.15 -15.19
N SER A 102 -50.74 -14.47 -13.95
CA SER A 102 -51.60 -14.76 -12.79
C SER A 102 -50.81 -15.18 -11.53
N GLY A 103 -51.36 -14.89 -10.33
CA GLY A 103 -51.04 -15.50 -9.01
C GLY A 103 -50.03 -14.72 -8.17
N ALA A 104 -50.36 -13.91 -7.13
CA ALA A 104 -51.03 -14.22 -5.85
C ALA A 104 -50.41 -15.46 -5.17
N SER A 105 -50.07 -15.53 -3.88
CA SER A 105 -50.23 -14.65 -2.71
C SER A 105 -49.58 -15.40 -1.52
N GLY A 106 -49.12 -14.68 -0.50
CA GLY A 106 -48.98 -15.16 0.89
C GLY A 106 -47.55 -15.04 1.44
N THR A 107 -47.20 -14.12 2.37
CA THR A 107 -47.58 -14.05 3.81
C THR A 107 -47.37 -15.41 4.49
N THR A 108 -46.57 -15.61 5.54
CA THR A 108 -46.54 -15.01 6.89
C THR A 108 -45.31 -15.60 7.61
N GLU A 109 -44.52 -14.83 8.36
CA GLU A 109 -44.62 -14.64 9.82
C GLU A 109 -44.03 -15.78 10.69
N LYS A 110 -43.14 -15.35 11.61
CA LYS A 110 -43.00 -15.77 13.03
C LYS A 110 -42.16 -16.98 13.47
N SER A 111 -41.38 -16.66 14.50
CA SER A 111 -41.13 -17.44 15.73
C SER A 111 -40.17 -18.63 15.56
N GLY A 112 -39.01 -18.70 16.23
CA GLY A 112 -38.78 -18.52 17.66
C GLY A 112 -38.80 -19.88 18.35
N LYS A 113 -37.97 -20.04 19.41
CA LYS A 113 -37.88 -21.20 20.34
C LYS A 113 -36.91 -22.30 19.84
N SER A 114 -36.00 -22.87 20.63
CA SER A 114 -35.73 -22.80 22.07
C SER A 114 -34.32 -23.32 22.32
#